data_AF-A0A8J3CS59-F1
#
_entry.id   AF-A0A8J3CS59-F1
#
_cell.length_a   1.000
_cell.length_b   1.000
_cell.length_c   1.000
_cell.angle_alpha   90.00
_cell.angle_beta   90.00
_cell.angle_gamma   90.00
#
_symmetry.space_group_name_H-M   'P 1'
#
loop_
_entity.id
_entity.type
_entity.pdbx_description
1 polymer ?
#
loop_
_entity_poly.entity_id
_entity_poly.type
_entity_poly.pdbx_seq_one_letter_code
_entity_poly.pdbx_strand_id
1 'polypeptide(L)' 'MTKKDGPFMTRQKALLILGCPMNAREADIRSAWRKKAKFFHPDSPYSNIGAFMQAKNAFETLIPPAPQSVRVRAGGRRF' A
#
# COMPACT_ATOMS: atom_id res chain seq x y z
N MET A 1 22.21 -20.82 2.37
CA MET A 1 21.83 -19.44 2.70
C MET A 1 20.85 -18.92 1.65
N THR A 2 19.64 -19.49 1.58
CA THR A 2 18.62 -19.11 0.59
C THR A 2 17.65 -18.14 1.25
N LYS A 3 17.79 -16.84 0.95
CA LYS A 3 16.75 -15.86 1.29
C LYS A 3 15.47 -16.34 0.63
N LYS A 4 14.42 -16.55 1.44
CA LYS A 4 13.08 -16.77 0.92
C LYS A 4 12.58 -15.45 0.35
N ASP A 5 12.88 -15.20 -0.92
CA ASP A 5 12.11 -14.26 -1.73
C ASP A 5 10.72 -14.86 -1.92
N GLY A 6 9.85 -14.65 -0.93
CA GLY A 6 8.43 -14.89 -1.10
C GLY A 6 7.87 -13.99 -2.21
N PRO A 7 6.64 -14.21 -2.68
CA PRO A 7 5.99 -13.41 -3.73
C PRO A 7 5.69 -11.95 -3.34
N PHE A 8 6.39 -11.42 -2.34
CA PHE A 8 6.16 -10.12 -1.74
C PHE A 8 6.98 -9.05 -2.46
N MET A 9 6.29 -8.02 -2.91
CA MET A 9 6.90 -6.82 -3.47
C MET A 9 7.95 -6.26 -2.51
N THR A 10 9.19 -6.07 -2.96
CA THR A 10 10.22 -5.47 -2.10
C THR A 10 9.91 -3.99 -1.85
N ARG A 11 10.29 -3.47 -0.69
CA ARG A 11 10.13 -2.05 -0.34
C ARG A 11 10.70 -1.12 -1.42
N GLN A 12 11.88 -1.44 -1.94
CA GLN A 12 12.53 -0.66 -3.00
C GLN A 12 11.70 -0.65 -4.29
N LYS A 13 11.22 -1.82 -4.73
CA LYS A 13 10.37 -1.91 -5.92
C LYS A 13 9.04 -1.17 -5.74
N ALA A 14 8.46 -1.23 -4.54
CA ALA A 14 7.25 -0.49 -4.21
C ALA A 14 7.46 1.04 -4.26
N LEU A 15 8.59 1.54 -3.73
CA LEU A 15 8.96 2.96 -3.82
C LEU A 15 9.15 3.41 -5.27
N LEU A 16 9.84 2.60 -6.09
CA LEU A 16 10.02 2.86 -7.52
C LEU A 16 8.68 2.94 -8.26
N ILE A 17 7.75 2.03 -7.98
CA ILE A 17 6.41 2.05 -8.60
C ILE A 17 5.62 3.29 -8.20
N LEU A 18 5.73 3.77 -6.97
CA LEU A 18 5.10 5.01 -6.56
C LEU A 18 5.83 6.25 -7.07
N GLY A 19 7.05 6.11 -7.60
CA GLY A 19 7.89 7.24 -8.01
C GLY A 19 8.45 8.02 -6.82
N CYS A 20 8.59 7.35 -5.68
CA CYS A 20 9.12 7.92 -4.45
C CYS A 20 10.63 7.67 -4.35
N PRO A 21 11.40 8.60 -3.75
CA PRO A 21 12.81 8.35 -3.45
C PRO A 21 12.97 7.25 -2.38
N MET A 22 14.15 6.64 -2.30
CA MET A 22 14.41 5.52 -1.38
C MET A 22 14.28 5.90 0.10
N ASN A 23 14.39 7.18 0.43
CA ASN A 23 14.24 7.77 1.75
C ASN A 23 12.86 8.41 1.98
N ALA A 24 11.87 8.17 1.10
CA ALA A 24 10.55 8.79 1.20
C ALA A 24 9.87 8.46 2.53
N ARG A 25 9.27 9.49 3.14
CA ARG A 25 8.51 9.35 4.39
C ARG A 25 7.10 8.90 4.07
N GLU A 26 6.40 8.44 5.09
CA GLU A 26 5.03 7.94 4.94
C GLU A 26 4.08 8.99 4.32
N ALA A 27 4.23 10.26 4.70
CA ALA A 27 3.44 11.36 4.14
C ALA A 27 3.66 11.53 2.62
N ASP A 28 4.91 11.35 2.15
CA ASP A 28 5.26 11.40 0.73
C ASP A 28 4.67 10.22 -0.02
N ILE A 29 4.76 9.02 0.56
CA ILE A 29 4.19 7.78 0.02
C ILE A 29 2.66 7.91 -0.13
N ARG A 30 1.96 8.41 0.89
CA ARG A 30 0.50 8.67 0.82
C ARG A 30 0.15 9.71 -0.23
N SER A 31 0.98 10.73 -0.41
CA SER A 31 0.76 11.78 -1.41
C SER A 31 1.00 11.30 -2.82
N ALA A 32 2.05 10.51 -3.05
CA ALA A 32 2.35 9.89 -4.34
C ALA A 32 1.29 8.88 -4.75
N TRP A 33 0.81 8.05 -3.81
CA TRP A 33 -0.31 7.14 -4.02
C TRP A 33 -1.56 7.88 -4.49
N ARG A 34 -2.00 8.93 -3.78
CA ARG A 34 -3.20 9.71 -4.17
C ARG A 34 -3.08 10.31 -5.57
N LYS A 35 -1.91 10.81 -5.96
CA LYS A 35 -1.65 11.35 -7.30
C LYS A 35 -1.80 10.26 -8.38
N LYS A 36 -1.18 9.10 -8.18
CA LYS A 36 -1.29 7.96 -9.13
C LYS A 36 -2.69 7.37 -9.18
N ALA A 37 -3.34 7.22 -8.03
CA ALA A 37 -4.72 6.73 -7.94
C ALA A 37 -5.68 7.62 -8.73
N LYS A 38 -5.56 8.95 -8.59
CA LYS A 38 -6.35 9.91 -9.37
C LYS A 38 -6.03 9.84 -10.88
N PHE A 39 -4.76 9.70 -11.22
CA PHE A 39 -4.30 9.67 -12.62
C PHE A 39 -4.76 8.40 -13.37
N PHE A 40 -4.68 7.23 -12.72
CA PHE A 40 -5.03 5.94 -13.33
C PHE A 40 -6.49 5.51 -13.11
N HIS A 41 -7.29 6.33 -12.42
CA HIS A 41 -8.70 6.04 -12.18
C HIS A 41 -9.45 5.78 -13.50
N PRO A 42 -10.44 4.86 -13.56
CA PRO A 42 -11.25 4.61 -14.77
C PRO A 42 -11.94 5.85 -15.33
N ASP A 43 -12.19 6.85 -14.49
CA ASP A 43 -12.78 8.15 -14.87
C ASP A 43 -11.76 9.16 -15.44
N SER A 44 -10.47 8.82 -15.45
CA SER A 44 -9.41 9.64 -16.02
C SER A 44 -9.21 9.32 -17.50
N PRO A 45 -8.90 10.31 -18.36
CA PRO A 45 -8.51 10.06 -19.75
C PRO A 45 -7.23 9.20 -19.86
N TYR A 46 -6.45 9.10 -18.78
CA TYR A 46 -5.26 8.24 -18.68
C TYR A 46 -5.51 6.97 -17.86
N SER A 47 -6.77 6.49 -17.82
CA SER A 47 -7.13 5.32 -17.04
C SER A 47 -6.23 4.12 -17.38
N ASN A 48 -5.78 3.44 -16.35
CA ASN A 48 -4.99 2.23 -16.50
C ASN A 48 -5.15 1.37 -15.26
N ILE A 49 -6.07 0.40 -15.33
CA ILE A 49 -6.41 -0.48 -14.22
C ILE A 49 -5.19 -1.29 -13.76
N GLY A 50 -4.34 -1.74 -14.69
CA GLY A 50 -3.13 -2.48 -14.35
C GLY A 50 -2.14 -1.63 -13.54
N ALA A 51 -1.88 -0.40 -13.98
CA ALA A 51 -1.01 0.54 -13.27
C ALA A 51 -1.61 0.98 -11.92
N PHE A 52 -2.93 1.13 -11.85
CA PHE A 52 -3.65 1.41 -10.60
C PHE A 52 -3.44 0.29 -9.58
N MET A 53 -3.64 -0.98 -9.99
CA MET A 53 -3.47 -2.14 -9.11
C MET A 53 -2.01 -2.33 -8.68
N GLN A 54 -1.04 -2.07 -9.57
CA GLN A 54 0.37 -2.09 -9.20
C GLN A 54 0.72 -1.01 -8.17
N ALA A 55 0.23 0.23 -8.36
CA ALA A 55 0.43 1.31 -7.41
C ALA A 55 -0.27 1.03 -6.06
N LYS A 56 -1.43 0.38 -6.08
CA LYS A 56 -2.15 -0.05 -4.87
C LYS A 56 -1.34 -1.08 -4.09
N ASN A 57 -0.88 -2.14 -4.74
CA ASN A 57 -0.06 -3.18 -4.10
C ASN A 57 1.25 -2.61 -3.53
N ALA A 58 1.86 -1.65 -4.23
CA ALA A 58 3.04 -0.94 -3.75
C ALA A 58 2.73 -0.11 -2.49
N PHE A 59 1.62 0.62 -2.48
CA PHE A 59 1.18 1.39 -1.32
C PHE A 59 0.91 0.51 -0.09
N GLU A 60 0.17 -0.60 -0.26
CA GLU A 60 -0.14 -1.54 0.82
C GLU A 60 1.12 -2.25 1.37
N THR A 61 2.12 -2.47 0.52
CA THR A 61 3.44 -2.99 0.94
C THR A 61 4.20 -2.00 1.82
N LEU A 62 4.11 -0.70 1.51
CA LEU A 62 4.84 0.35 2.23
C LEU A 62 4.15 0.81 3.50
N ILE A 63 2.82 0.84 3.46
CA ILE A 63 1.96 1.27 4.56
C ILE A 63 0.98 0.12 4.77
N PRO A 64 1.38 -0.93 5.52
CA PRO A 64 0.45 -1.98 5.85
C PRO A 64 -0.73 -1.33 6.58
N PRO A 65 -1.98 -1.71 6.25
CA PRO A 65 -3.12 -1.26 7.03
C PRO A 65 -2.81 -1.61 8.49
N ALA A 66 -2.99 -0.63 9.38
CA ALA A 66 -2.84 -0.89 10.81
C ALA A 66 -3.64 -2.16 11.11
N PRO A 67 -3.05 -3.15 11.81
CA PRO A 67 -3.81 -4.34 12.17
C PRO A 67 -5.05 -3.80 12.85
N GLN A 68 -6.22 -4.03 12.25
CA GLN A 68 -7.47 -3.65 12.86
C GLN A 68 -7.45 -4.40 14.17
N SER A 69 -7.09 -3.71 15.27
CA SER A 69 -7.11 -4.34 16.57
C SER A 69 -8.58 -4.67 16.72
N VAL A 70 -8.93 -5.95 16.55
CA VAL A 70 -10.25 -6.45 16.84
C VAL A 70 -10.42 -6.08 18.30
N ARG A 71 -11.14 -4.99 18.56
CA ARG A 71 -11.51 -4.59 19.91
C ARG A 71 -12.55 -5.61 20.30
N VAL A 72 -12.08 -6.79 20.74
CA VAL A 72 -12.88 -7.77 21.43
C VAL A 72 -13.44 -7.00 22.61
N ARG A 73 -14.68 -6.54 22.49
CA ARG A 73 -15.40 -6.02 23.65
C ARG A 73 -15.46 -7.22 24.58
N ALA A 74 -14.75 -7.16 25.70
CA ALA A 74 -14.88 -8.10 26.79
C ALA A 74 -16.31 -7.93 27.35
N GLY A 75 -17.27 -8.53 26.64
CA GLY A 75 -18.66 -8.58 27.03
C GLY A 75 -18.79 -9.55 28.17
N GLY A 76 -18.79 -9.01 29.39
CA GLY A 76 -19.54 -9.50 30.53
C GLY A 76 -19.36 -10.96 30.88
N ARG A 77 -18.47 -11.21 31.84
CA ARG A 77 -18.60 -12.34 32.76
C ARG A 77 -20.01 -12.24 33.38
N ARG A 78 -20.94 -13.11 32.95
CA ARG A 78 -22.22 -13.33 33.63
C ARG A 78 -22.09 -14.59 34.46
N PHE A 79 -22.51 -14.45 35.72
CA PHE A 79 -22.45 -15.36 36.84
C PHE A 79 -23.14 -16.69 36.57
#